data_AF-A0A7K2NKS3-F1
#
_entry.id   AF-A0A7K2NKS3-F1
#
_cell.length_a   1.000
_cell.length_b   1.000
_cell.length_c   1.000
_cell.angle_alpha   90.00
_cell.angle_beta   90.00
_cell.angle_gamma   90.00
#
_symmetry.space_group_name_H-M   'P 1'
#
loop_
_entity.id
_entity.type
_entity.pdbx_description
1 polymer ?
#
loop_
_entity_poly.entity_id
_entity_poly.type
_entity_poly.pdbx_seq_one_letter_code
_entity_poly.pdbx_strand_id
1 'polypeptide(L)'
;ARHRAAGGADLAALAAADDWAQGATAACERAGRVARAQEVRLVRCVLTGQISDVTAASGSGPFTAEVRARAGPAPLETPAPAPPPPSARSLPSIPTTPSIPPAPSPPPPAAAP
;
A
#
# COMPACT_ATOMS: atom_id res chain seq x y z
N ALA A 1 17.83 -7.93 -3.68
CA ALA A 1 17.41 -7.66 -5.07
C ALA A 1 16.13 -8.40 -5.43
N ARG A 2 16.10 -9.75 -5.40
CA ARG A 2 14.91 -10.56 -5.74
C ARG A 2 13.62 -10.15 -5.01
N HIS A 3 13.64 -10.02 -3.68
CA HIS A 3 12.45 -9.60 -2.93
C HIS A 3 11.89 -8.24 -3.36
N ARG A 4 12.77 -7.28 -3.67
CA ARG A 4 12.36 -5.98 -4.23
C ARG A 4 11.78 -6.13 -5.63
N ALA A 5 12.45 -6.88 -6.52
CA ALA A 5 11.94 -7.14 -7.86
C ALA A 5 10.55 -7.80 -7.84
N ALA A 6 10.32 -8.77 -6.95
CA ALA A 6 9.03 -9.43 -6.78
C ALA A 6 7.95 -8.44 -6.32
N GLY A 7 8.16 -7.77 -5.18
CA GLY A 7 7.17 -6.81 -4.66
C GLY A 7 6.89 -5.65 -5.61
N GLY A 8 7.91 -5.17 -6.33
CA GLY A 8 7.75 -4.14 -7.35
C GLY A 8 7.00 -4.64 -8.59
N ALA A 9 7.25 -5.88 -9.04
CA ALA A 9 6.53 -6.48 -10.16
C ALA A 9 5.04 -6.68 -9.83
N ASP A 10 4.72 -7.17 -8.63
CA ASP A 10 3.35 -7.43 -8.19
C ASP A 10 2.53 -6.13 -8.11
N LEU A 11 3.09 -5.10 -7.47
CA LEU A 11 2.44 -3.79 -7.38
C LEU A 11 2.28 -3.13 -8.76
N ALA A 12 3.28 -3.23 -9.64
CA ALA A 12 3.18 -2.71 -10.99
C ALA A 12 2.15 -3.47 -11.83
N ALA A 13 2.04 -4.80 -11.67
CA ALA A 13 1.04 -5.62 -12.36
C ALA A 13 -0.39 -5.24 -11.93
N LEU A 14 -0.65 -5.10 -10.62
CA LEU A 14 -1.96 -4.67 -10.10
C LEU A 14 -2.31 -3.27 -10.59
N ALA A 15 -1.37 -2.33 -10.52
CA ALA A 15 -1.60 -0.96 -11.00
C ALA A 15 -1.93 -0.90 -12.50
N ALA A 16 -1.30 -1.76 -13.32
CA ALA A 16 -1.62 -1.90 -14.73
C ALA A 16 -2.98 -2.56 -14.95
N ALA A 17 -3.31 -3.59 -14.17
CA ALA A 17 -4.60 -4.25 -14.23
C ALA A 17 -5.71 -3.25 -13.89
N ASP A 18 -5.61 -2.49 -12.81
CA ASP A 18 -6.59 -1.46 -12.44
C ASP A 18 -6.79 -0.36 -13.52
N ASP A 19 -5.91 -0.27 -14.52
CA ASP A 19 -5.98 0.67 -15.63
C ASP A 19 -6.33 0.03 -16.98
N TRP A 20 -6.61 -1.28 -17.01
CA TRP A 20 -6.75 -2.04 -18.26
C TRP A 20 -7.78 -1.42 -19.22
N ALA A 21 -8.84 -0.82 -18.66
CA ALA A 21 -9.92 -0.19 -19.42
C ALA A 21 -9.48 1.09 -20.17
N GLN A 22 -8.40 1.75 -19.73
CA GLN A 22 -7.81 2.90 -20.43
C GLN A 22 -6.88 2.49 -21.58
N GLY A 23 -6.69 1.19 -21.79
CA GLY A 23 -5.85 0.62 -22.84
C GLY A 23 -4.42 0.30 -22.39
N ALA A 24 -3.72 -0.47 -23.23
CA ALA A 24 -2.41 -1.03 -22.89
C ALA A 24 -1.33 0.03 -22.61
N THR A 25 -1.32 1.14 -23.37
CA THR A 25 -0.33 2.20 -23.19
C THR A 25 -0.47 2.87 -21.83
N ALA A 26 -1.69 3.32 -21.48
CA ALA A 26 -1.97 3.97 -20.21
C ALA A 26 -1.68 3.03 -19.02
N ALA A 27 -2.09 1.76 -19.13
CA ALA A 27 -1.81 0.74 -18.13
C ALA A 27 -0.31 0.52 -17.90
N CYS A 28 0.49 0.40 -18.97
CA CYS A 28 1.93 0.22 -18.84
C CYS A 28 2.66 1.48 -18.36
N GLU A 29 2.17 2.68 -18.68
CA GLU A 29 2.65 3.92 -18.07
C GLU A 29 2.39 3.95 -16.56
N ARG A 30 1.19 3.53 -16.12
CA ARG A 30 0.86 3.41 -14.69
C ARG A 30 1.78 2.41 -14.00
N ALA A 31 2.00 1.24 -14.60
CA ALA A 31 2.95 0.23 -14.12
C ALA A 31 4.37 0.81 -13.97
N GLY A 32 4.81 1.61 -14.95
CA GLY A 32 6.11 2.25 -14.94
C GLY A 32 6.29 3.28 -13.83
N ARG A 33 5.24 4.03 -13.49
CA ARG A 33 5.26 4.96 -12.34
C ARG A 33 5.42 4.20 -11.02
N VAL A 34 4.66 3.11 -10.83
CA VAL A 34 4.75 2.27 -9.64
C VAL A 34 6.11 1.58 -9.54
N ALA A 35 6.61 1.00 -10.62
CA ALA A 35 7.93 0.38 -10.66
C ALA A 35 9.03 1.34 -10.18
N ARG A 36 9.02 2.60 -10.66
CA ARG A 36 9.96 3.63 -10.23
C ARG A 36 9.81 4.00 -8.76
N ALA A 37 8.58 4.13 -8.26
CA ALA A 37 8.32 4.38 -6.85
C ALA A 37 8.84 3.25 -5.94
N GLN A 38 8.81 2.00 -6.43
CA GLN A 38 9.33 0.83 -5.75
C GLN A 38 10.84 0.58 -5.97
N GLU A 39 11.55 1.51 -6.62
CA GLU A 39 12.98 1.39 -6.95
C GLU A 39 13.33 0.13 -7.79
N VAL A 40 12.40 -0.27 -8.67
CA VAL A 40 12.62 -1.35 -9.64
C VAL A 40 12.49 -0.85 -11.07
N ARG A 41 13.16 -1.50 -12.02
CA ARG A 41 13.07 -1.18 -13.44
C ARG A 41 12.03 -2.06 -14.10
N LEU A 42 11.04 -1.45 -14.74
CA LEU A 42 10.12 -2.17 -15.62
C LEU A 42 10.88 -2.63 -16.88
N VAL A 43 10.97 -3.94 -17.09
CA VAL A 43 11.64 -4.57 -18.24
C VAL A 43 10.64 -4.87 -19.35
N ARG A 44 9.46 -5.37 -18.97
CA ARG A 44 8.39 -5.73 -19.91
C ARG A 44 7.04 -5.45 -19.27
N CYS A 45 6.09 -4.98 -20.08
CA CYS A 45 4.69 -4.87 -19.72
C CYS A 45 3.85 -5.25 -20.94
N VAL A 46 2.93 -6.19 -20.75
CA VAL A 46 1.99 -6.64 -21.78
C VAL A 46 0.61 -6.76 -21.18
N LEU A 47 -0.41 -6.30 -21.89
CA LEU A 47 -1.81 -6.45 -21.53
C LEU A 47 -2.45 -7.45 -22.49
N THR A 48 -3.13 -8.48 -21.94
CA THR A 48 -3.87 -9.48 -22.71
C THR A 48 -5.31 -9.49 -22.22
N GLY A 49 -6.19 -8.82 -22.96
CA GLY A 49 -7.54 -8.52 -22.50
C GLY A 49 -7.47 -7.64 -21.24
N GLN A 50 -7.91 -8.19 -20.12
CA GLN A 50 -7.92 -7.51 -18.81
C GLN A 50 -6.71 -7.88 -17.94
N ILE A 51 -5.88 -8.83 -18.38
CA ILE A 51 -4.75 -9.35 -17.59
C ILE A 51 -3.47 -8.61 -17.97
N SER A 52 -2.76 -8.07 -16.99
CA SER A 52 -1.41 -7.54 -17.13
C SER A 52 -0.34 -8.62 -16.88
N ASP A 53 0.75 -8.57 -17.63
CA ASP A 53 1.97 -9.36 -17.47
C ASP A 53 3.16 -8.41 -17.42
N VAL A 54 3.78 -8.30 -16.25
CA VAL A 54 4.83 -7.34 -15.96
C VAL A 54 6.08 -8.08 -15.54
N THR A 55 7.23 -7.66 -16.06
CA THR A 55 8.56 -8.11 -15.59
C THR A 55 9.31 -6.91 -15.05
N ALA A 56 9.79 -7.01 -13.81
CA ALA A 56 10.60 -5.98 -13.16
C ALA A 56 11.97 -6.51 -12.77
N ALA A 57 12.98 -5.66 -12.91
CA ALA A 57 14.37 -5.93 -12.54
C ALA A 57 14.77 -5.10 -11.31
N SER A 58 15.56 -5.69 -10.42
CA SER A 58 16.19 -4.99 -9.29
C SER A 58 17.62 -5.47 -9.10
N GLY A 59 18.51 -4.58 -8.65
CA GLY A 59 19.94 -4.85 -8.50
C GLY A 59 20.77 -4.20 -9.62
N SER A 60 22.06 -4.56 -9.66
CA SER A 60 23.02 -4.01 -10.60
C SER A 60 24.01 -5.09 -11.07
N GLY A 61 24.47 -4.93 -12.31
CA GLY A 61 25.46 -5.81 -12.92
C GLY A 61 25.05 -7.29 -12.88
N PRO A 62 25.97 -8.22 -12.58
CA PRO A 62 25.69 -9.66 -12.62
C PRO A 62 24.71 -10.14 -11.54
N PHE A 63 24.33 -9.28 -10.59
CA PHE A 63 23.38 -9.58 -9.52
C PHE A 63 21.98 -9.03 -9.77
N THR A 64 21.68 -8.64 -11.02
CA THR A 64 20.35 -8.20 -11.42
C THR A 64 19.37 -9.35 -11.33
N ALA A 65 18.28 -9.15 -10.59
CA ALA A 65 17.20 -10.10 -10.45
C ALA A 65 15.99 -9.60 -11.25
N GLU A 66 15.52 -10.44 -12.18
CA GLU A 66 14.27 -10.20 -12.92
C GLU A 66 13.17 -11.11 -12.38
N VAL A 67 12.00 -10.52 -12.12
CA VAL A 67 10.83 -11.25 -11.63
C VAL A 67 9.63 -10.86 -12.46
N ARG A 68 8.78 -11.84 -12.74
CA ARG A 68 7.57 -11.69 -13.54
C ARG A 68 6.33 -11.89 -12.67
N ALA A 69 5.37 -10.99 -12.84
CA ALA A 69 4.08 -11.00 -12.16
C ALA A 69 2.93 -10.86 -13.18
N ARG A 70 1.78 -11.42 -12.84
CA ARG A 70 0.54 -11.26 -13.61
C ARG A 70 -0.61 -10.86 -12.70
N ALA A 71 -1.45 -9.93 -13.14
CA ALA A 71 -2.62 -9.50 -12.40
C ALA A 71 -3.82 -9.27 -13.32
N GLY A 72 -5.03 -9.46 -12.80
CA GLY A 72 -6.28 -9.10 -13.45
C GLY A 72 -7.07 -8.14 -12.56
N PRO A 73 -8.16 -7.56 -13.07
CA PRO A 73 -9.01 -6.68 -12.29
C PRO A 73 -9.58 -7.39 -11.06
N ALA A 74 -9.81 -6.62 -9.99
CA ALA A 74 -10.53 -7.11 -8.84
C ALA A 74 -11.94 -7.61 -9.27
N PRO A 75 -12.41 -8.75 -8.74
CA PRO A 75 -13.80 -9.15 -8.92
C PRO A 75 -14.73 -8.04 -8.46
N LEU A 76 -15.83 -7.83 -9.19
CA LEU A 76 -16.88 -6.94 -8.74
C LEU A 76 -17.50 -7.54 -7.47
N GLU A 77 -17.24 -6.94 -6.31
CA GLU A 77 -17.95 -7.29 -5.09
C GLU A 77 -19.40 -6.84 -5.21
N THR A 78 -20.31 -7.81 -5.35
CA THR A 78 -21.71 -7.57 -5.02
C THR A 78 -21.77 -7.26 -3.53
N PRO A 79 -22.35 -6.13 -3.10
CA PRO A 79 -22.44 -5.78 -1.69
C PRO A 79 -23.03 -6.95 -0.90
N ALA A 80 -22.29 -7.44 0.08
CA ALA A 80 -22.83 -8.42 1.02
C ALA A 80 -24.03 -7.78 1.74
N PRO A 81 -25.11 -8.54 2.01
CA PRO A 81 -26.21 -8.03 2.80
C PRO A 81 -25.68 -7.52 4.14
N ALA A 82 -26.08 -6.31 4.52
CA ALA A 82 -25.61 -5.67 5.74
C ALA A 82 -25.80 -6.61 6.94
N PRO A 83 -24.78 -6.79 7.80
CA PRO A 83 -24.95 -7.56 9.02
C PRO A 83 -26.07 -6.91 9.86
N PRO A 84 -26.90 -7.71 10.56
CA PRO A 84 -27.90 -7.15 11.45
C PRO A 84 -27.24 -6.24 12.49
N PRO A 85 -27.91 -5.17 12.93
CA PRO A 85 -27.34 -4.24 13.91
C PRO A 85 -26.92 -5.01 15.17
N PRO A 86 -25.79 -4.66 15.80
CA PRO A 86 -25.38 -5.32 17.03
C PRO A 86 -26.46 -5.12 18.10
N SER A 87 -27.01 -6.22 18.61
CA SER A 87 -27.85 -6.17 19.81
C SER A 87 -27.04 -5.51 20.92
N ALA A 88 -27.60 -4.48 21.56
CA ALA A 88 -26.99 -3.75 22.68
C ALA A 88 -26.80 -4.67 23.90
N ARG A 89 -25.88 -5.64 23.83
CA ARG A 89 -25.36 -6.32 25.01
C ARG A 89 -24.31 -5.39 25.61
N SER A 90 -24.75 -4.69 26.64
CA SER A 90 -23.96 -4.12 27.73
C SER A 90 -22.55 -3.71 27.34
N LEU A 91 -22.40 -2.46 26.90
CA LEU A 91 -21.10 -1.80 26.95
C LEU A 91 -20.58 -1.90 28.40
N PRO A 92 -19.34 -2.36 28.64
CA PRO A 92 -18.74 -2.24 29.96
C PRO A 92 -18.66 -0.76 30.32
N SER A 93 -19.21 -0.38 31.47
CA SER A 93 -19.06 0.98 32.00
C SER A 93 -17.58 1.28 32.15
N ILE A 94 -17.08 2.22 31.35
CA ILE A 94 -15.71 2.69 31.45
C ILE A 94 -15.56 3.31 32.84
N PRO A 95 -14.65 2.86 33.71
CA PRO A 95 -14.44 3.51 34.99
C PRO A 95 -13.88 4.91 34.73
N THR A 96 -14.62 5.93 35.17
CA THR A 96 -14.18 7.33 35.14
C THR A 96 -12.85 7.44 35.89
N THR A 97 -11.80 7.83 35.18
CA THR A 97 -10.48 8.06 35.78
C THR A 97 -10.58 9.25 36.75
N PRO A 98 -10.10 9.15 38.00
CA PRO A 98 -10.06 10.30 38.89
C PRO A 98 -9.12 11.37 38.32
N SER A 99 -9.58 12.62 38.30
CA SER A 99 -8.82 13.78 37.83
C SER A 99 -7.63 14.03 38.75
N ILE A 100 -6.42 13.93 38.21
CA ILE A 100 -5.17 14.22 38.93
C ILE A 100 -5.05 15.76 39.04
N PRO A 101 -4.83 16.34 40.24
CA PRO A 101 -4.65 17.78 40.38
C PRO A 101 -3.34 18.24 39.70
N PRO A 102 -3.30 19.46 39.12
CA PRO A 102 -2.09 19.98 38.49
C PRO A 102 -0.97 20.18 39.51
N ALA A 103 0.26 19.83 39.11
CA ALA A 103 1.46 20.04 39.91
C ALA A 103 1.74 21.54 40.12
N PRO A 104 2.34 21.94 41.27
CA PRO A 104 2.75 23.32 41.50
C PRO A 104 3.91 23.74 40.59
N SER A 105 3.87 25.00 40.14
CA SER A 105 4.86 25.59 39.24
C SER A 105 6.26 25.69 39.90
N PRO A 106 7.36 25.51 39.14
CA PRO A 106 8.70 25.67 39.67
C PRO A 106 9.01 27.15 40.03
N PRO A 107 9.85 27.40 41.05
CA PRO A 107 10.26 28.75 41.42
C PRO A 107 11.18 29.39 40.36
N PRO A 108 11.19 30.73 40.23
CA PRO A 108 12.03 31.43 39.26
C PRO A 108 13.53 31.30 39.61
N PRO A 109 14.42 31.36 38.60
CA PRO A 109 15.86 31.27 38.83
C PRO A 109 16.37 32.50 39.60
N ALA A 110 17.24 32.24 40.58
CA ALA A 110 17.93 33.29 41.34
C ALA A 110 18.90 34.05 40.43
N ALA A 111 18.80 35.38 40.43
CA ALA A 111 19.75 36.26 39.79
C ALA A 111 21.10 36.18 40.51
N ALA A 112 22.17 35.90 39.77
CA ALA A 112 23.55 35.98 40.24
C ALA A 112 24.06 37.44 40.14
N PRO A 113 24.99 37.87 41.01
CA PRO A 113 25.49 39.26 41.09
C PRO A 113 26.39 39.67 39.92
#